data_AF-A0A0W8CVF2-F1
#
_entry.id   AF-A0A0W8CVF2-F1
#
_cell.length_a   1.000
_cell.length_b   1.000
_cell.length_c   1.000
_cell.angle_alpha   90.00
_cell.angle_beta   90.00
_cell.angle_gamma   90.00
#
_symmetry.space_group_name_H-M   'P 1'
#
loop_
_entity.id
_entity.type
_entity.pdbx_description
1 polymer ?
#
loop_
_entity_poly.entity_id
_entity_poly.type
_entity_poly.pdbx_seq_one_letter_code
_entity_poly.pdbx_strand_id
1 'polypeptide(L)'
;MQQFEVNVTGPFLHKPQHGGKRAHVRGHYGYVVSKAALNMVTRSLVLDLRERNIIVVAANPGFVDTEMNGHQGHIKPGDSAASMAKIVSEAPLKDSGKFFDADPTTSTTELPW
;
A
#
# COMPACT_ATOMS: atom_id res chain seq x y z
N MET A 1 -18.08 -16.71 14.47
CA MET A 1 -18.28 -15.76 13.36
C MET A 1 -18.28 -14.37 13.98
N GLN A 2 -17.15 -13.69 13.99
CA GLN A 2 -17.02 -12.40 14.67
C GLN A 2 -17.26 -11.28 13.64
N GLN A 3 -18.34 -10.54 13.87
CA GLN A 3 -18.74 -9.37 13.08
C GLN A 3 -17.68 -8.28 13.31
N PHE A 4 -17.09 -7.75 12.23
CA PHE A 4 -16.28 -6.55 12.26
C PHE A 4 -17.19 -5.36 11.91
N GLU A 5 -17.47 -4.53 12.91
CA GLU A 5 -18.19 -3.27 12.75
C GLU A 5 -17.18 -2.17 12.37
N VAL A 6 -17.35 -1.54 11.20
CA VAL A 6 -16.52 -0.40 10.77
C VAL A 6 -17.24 0.89 11.14
N ASN A 7 -16.82 1.51 12.24
CA ASN A 7 -17.36 2.79 12.71
C ASN A 7 -16.55 3.95 12.08
N VAL A 8 -17.20 4.79 11.26
CA VAL A 8 -16.54 5.79 10.39
C VAL A 8 -16.47 7.21 11.01
N THR A 9 -16.52 7.33 12.33
CA THR A 9 -16.48 8.65 13.00
C THR A 9 -15.41 8.69 14.10
N GLY A 10 -14.20 9.12 13.75
CA GLY A 10 -13.10 9.38 14.69
C GLY A 10 -12.07 10.39 14.14
N PRO A 11 -11.41 11.20 14.99
CA PRO A 11 -10.84 12.51 14.63
C PRO A 11 -9.39 12.41 14.13
N PHE A 12 -9.18 11.96 12.90
CA PHE A 12 -7.84 11.99 12.28
C PHE A 12 -7.62 13.26 11.47
N LEU A 13 -7.45 14.40 12.16
CA LEU A 13 -6.87 15.62 11.59
C LEU A 13 -5.48 15.84 12.19
N HIS A 14 -4.49 15.08 11.70
CA HIS A 14 -3.08 15.43 11.86
C HIS A 14 -2.65 16.24 10.62
N LYS A 15 -2.14 17.46 10.82
CA LYS A 15 -1.64 18.30 9.72
C LYS A 15 -0.40 17.65 9.09
N PRO A 16 -0.26 17.66 7.76
CA PRO A 16 0.96 17.16 7.11
C PRO A 16 2.09 18.17 7.33
N GLN A 17 3.15 17.73 8.00
CA GLN A 17 4.45 18.38 7.97
C GLN A 17 5.20 17.82 6.75
N HIS A 18 5.58 18.69 5.81
CA HIS A 18 6.35 18.47 4.57
C HIS A 18 5.53 18.53 3.26
N GLY A 19 5.90 19.49 2.41
CA GLY A 19 5.20 19.95 1.19
C GLY A 19 5.31 19.03 -0.03
N GLY A 20 5.14 17.72 0.15
CA GLY A 20 4.90 16.80 -0.96
C GLY A 20 3.41 16.83 -1.34
N LYS A 21 3.09 16.97 -2.63
CA LYS A 21 1.70 16.86 -3.12
C LYS A 21 1.21 15.41 -2.92
N ARG A 22 0.58 15.12 -1.79
CA ARG A 22 -0.11 13.84 -1.58
C ARG A 22 -1.48 13.89 -2.23
N ALA A 23 -1.79 12.87 -3.05
CA ALA A 23 -3.13 12.68 -3.58
C ALA A 23 -4.14 12.60 -2.41
N HIS A 24 -5.18 13.42 -2.46
CA HIS A 24 -6.23 13.39 -1.45
C HIS A 24 -7.18 12.24 -1.76
N VAL A 25 -7.27 11.28 -0.86
CA VAL A 25 -8.05 10.04 -1.03
C VAL A 25 -9.57 10.26 -0.92
N ARG A 26 -10.00 11.45 -0.49
CA ARG A 26 -11.41 11.79 -0.26
C ARG A 26 -12.21 11.75 -1.57
N GLY A 27 -13.40 11.16 -1.54
CA GLY A 27 -14.29 11.05 -2.71
C GLY A 27 -14.04 9.83 -3.60
N HIS A 28 -12.92 9.12 -3.44
CA HIS A 28 -12.58 7.93 -4.22
C HIS A 28 -13.06 6.63 -3.55
N TYR A 29 -14.31 6.58 -3.09
CA TYR A 29 -14.83 5.48 -2.25
C TYR A 29 -14.65 4.10 -2.90
N GLY A 30 -14.96 3.94 -4.19
CA GLY A 30 -14.78 2.67 -4.89
C GLY A 30 -13.33 2.22 -4.94
N TYR A 31 -12.40 3.14 -5.24
CA TYR A 31 -10.97 2.86 -5.25
C TYR A 31 -10.48 2.45 -3.86
N VAL A 32 -10.81 3.22 -2.82
CA VAL A 32 -10.39 2.94 -1.44
C VAL A 32 -10.92 1.62 -0.95
N VAL A 33 -12.21 1.35 -1.15
CA VAL A 33 -12.82 0.07 -0.75
C VAL A 33 -12.18 -1.08 -1.52
N SER A 34 -11.93 -0.94 -2.82
CA SER A 34 -11.30 -2.01 -3.62
C SER A 34 -9.88 -2.32 -3.12
N LYS A 35 -9.08 -1.30 -2.76
CA LYS A 35 -7.72 -1.48 -2.25
C LYS A 35 -7.72 -2.00 -0.80
N ALA A 36 -8.66 -1.59 0.04
CA ALA A 36 -8.84 -2.15 1.38
C ALA A 36 -9.26 -3.64 1.33
N ALA A 37 -10.16 -4.00 0.42
CA ALA A 37 -10.55 -5.40 0.21
C ALA A 37 -9.38 -6.23 -0.31
N LEU A 38 -8.63 -5.73 -1.30
CA LEU A 38 -7.40 -6.38 -1.80
C LEU A 38 -6.40 -6.60 -0.67
N ASN A 39 -6.19 -5.61 0.18
CA ASN A 39 -5.32 -5.67 1.35
C ASN A 39 -5.72 -6.81 2.31
N MET A 40 -7.02 -6.99 2.57
CA MET A 40 -7.52 -8.10 3.38
C MET A 40 -7.36 -9.46 2.70
N VAL A 41 -7.54 -9.54 1.39
CA VAL A 41 -7.27 -10.77 0.61
C VAL A 41 -5.80 -11.16 0.73
N THR A 42 -4.87 -10.20 0.64
CA THR A 42 -3.43 -10.44 0.86
C THR A 42 -3.17 -11.08 2.23
N ARG A 43 -3.79 -10.57 3.30
CA ARG A 43 -3.65 -11.14 4.66
C ARG A 43 -4.22 -12.56 4.75
N SER A 44 -5.32 -12.85 4.07
CA SER A 44 -5.86 -14.21 3.98
C SER A 44 -4.88 -15.16 3.28
N LEU A 45 -4.34 -14.74 2.12
CA LEU A 45 -3.39 -15.53 1.34
C LEU A 45 -2.11 -15.86 2.12
N VAL A 46 -1.64 -14.96 2.98
CA VAL A 46 -0.48 -15.22 3.86
C VAL A 46 -0.72 -16.45 4.72
N LEU A 47 -1.94 -16.63 5.25
CA LEU A 47 -2.29 -17.79 6.07
C LEU A 47 -2.36 -19.07 5.23
N ASP A 48 -3.04 -19.01 4.08
CA ASP A 48 -3.25 -20.16 3.19
C ASP A 48 -1.97 -20.67 2.51
N LEU A 49 -0.96 -19.79 2.39
CA LEU A 49 0.29 -20.07 1.68
C LEU A 49 1.48 -20.31 2.63
N ARG A 50 1.28 -20.13 3.94
CA ARG A 50 2.33 -20.27 4.96
C ARG A 50 3.02 -21.62 4.92
N GLU A 51 2.25 -22.72 4.87
CA GLU A 51 2.78 -24.09 4.87
C GLU A 51 3.59 -24.42 3.61
N ARG A 52 3.36 -23.68 2.52
CA ARG A 52 4.08 -23.82 1.25
C ARG A 52 5.33 -22.95 1.15
N ASN A 53 5.66 -22.19 2.20
CA ASN A 53 6.77 -21.22 2.21
C ASN A 53 6.71 -20.20 1.07
N ILE A 54 5.50 -19.81 0.64
CA ILE A 54 5.32 -18.76 -0.37
C ILE A 54 5.17 -17.42 0.34
N ILE A 55 5.93 -16.43 -0.13
CA ILE A 55 5.95 -15.07 0.42
C ILE A 55 4.84 -14.26 -0.25
N VAL A 56 4.03 -13.60 0.56
CA VAL A 56 2.94 -12.75 0.08
C VAL A 56 3.08 -11.38 0.72
N VAL A 57 3.14 -10.32 -0.08
CA VAL A 57 3.29 -8.95 0.41
C VAL A 57 2.32 -8.03 -0.32
N ALA A 58 1.91 -6.94 0.32
CA ALA A 58 1.29 -5.81 -0.37
C ALA A 58 2.35 -4.75 -0.67
N ALA A 59 2.23 -4.05 -1.80
CA ALA A 59 3.14 -2.98 -2.15
C ALA A 59 2.35 -1.75 -2.64
N ASN A 60 2.66 -0.59 -2.08
CA ASN A 60 2.21 0.71 -2.54
C ASN A 60 3.24 1.27 -3.53
N PRO A 61 2.87 1.58 -4.78
CA PRO A 61 3.81 2.05 -5.79
C PRO A 61 4.29 3.50 -5.58
N GLY A 62 3.73 4.21 -4.59
CA GLY A 62 3.89 5.66 -4.43
C GLY A 62 3.00 6.45 -5.41
N PHE A 63 3.25 7.76 -5.54
CA PHE A 63 2.49 8.63 -6.44
C PHE A 63 3.18 8.74 -7.81
N VAL A 64 2.86 7.79 -8.70
CA VAL A 64 3.54 7.56 -9.98
C VAL A 64 2.93 8.34 -11.13
N ASP A 65 3.74 9.04 -11.92
CA ASP A 65 3.34 9.77 -13.13
C ASP A 65 2.75 8.84 -14.19
N THR A 66 1.41 8.77 -14.24
CA THR A 66 0.65 7.88 -15.12
C THR A 66 -0.64 8.55 -15.60
N GLU A 67 -1.32 7.96 -16.59
CA GLU A 67 -2.64 8.45 -17.00
C GLU A 67 -3.66 8.43 -15.86
N MET A 68 -3.60 7.43 -14.97
CA MET A 68 -4.53 7.26 -13.83
C MET A 68 -4.57 8.47 -12.89
N ASN A 69 -3.46 9.21 -12.78
CA ASN A 69 -3.38 10.43 -11.99
C ASN A 69 -3.19 11.69 -12.85
N GLY A 70 -3.48 11.62 -14.15
CA GLY A 70 -3.38 12.76 -15.07
C GLY A 70 -1.96 13.33 -15.15
N HIS A 71 -0.94 12.47 -15.07
CA HIS A 71 0.48 12.85 -15.11
C HIS A 71 0.92 13.81 -13.99
N GLN A 72 0.30 13.70 -12.82
CA GLN A 72 0.60 14.56 -11.66
C GLN A 72 1.56 13.92 -10.65
N GLY A 73 1.96 12.66 -10.87
CA GLY A 73 2.86 11.94 -9.99
C GLY A 73 4.28 12.51 -9.95
N HIS A 74 4.95 12.37 -8.80
CA HIS A 74 6.36 12.78 -8.64
C HIS A 74 7.35 11.65 -8.94
N ILE A 75 6.88 10.40 -9.07
CA ILE A 75 7.71 9.22 -9.34
C ILE A 75 7.55 8.81 -10.79
N LYS A 76 8.65 8.52 -11.50
CA LYS A 76 8.56 7.96 -12.85
C LYS A 76 8.11 6.49 -12.80
N PRO A 77 7.34 6.01 -13.79
CA PRO A 77 6.90 4.62 -13.85
C PRO A 77 8.03 3.58 -13.72
N GLY A 78 9.16 3.80 -14.42
CA GLY A 78 10.31 2.89 -14.37
C GLY A 78 10.92 2.78 -12.98
N ASP A 79 11.01 3.89 -12.25
CA ASP A 79 11.61 3.94 -10.91
C ASP A 79 10.70 3.23 -9.89
N SER A 80 9.38 3.45 -9.96
CA SER A 80 8.40 2.75 -9.12
C SER A 80 8.41 1.24 -9.37
N ALA A 81 8.45 0.81 -10.65
CA ALA A 81 8.51 -0.59 -11.03
C ALA A 81 9.80 -1.26 -10.52
N ALA A 82 10.96 -0.61 -10.66
CA ALA A 82 12.23 -1.11 -10.15
C ALA A 82 12.22 -1.25 -8.62
N SER A 83 11.65 -0.27 -7.91
CA SER A 83 11.51 -0.31 -6.45
C SER A 83 10.62 -1.47 -5.98
N MET A 84 9.46 -1.68 -6.62
CA MET A 84 8.59 -2.82 -6.31
C MET A 84 9.22 -4.17 -6.65
N ALA A 85 9.94 -4.27 -7.78
CA ALA A 85 10.66 -5.49 -8.14
C ALA A 85 11.72 -5.84 -7.10
N LYS A 86 12.44 -4.83 -6.58
CA LYS A 86 13.42 -4.99 -5.51
C LYS A 86 12.77 -5.53 -4.22
N ILE A 87 11.64 -4.95 -3.81
CA ILE A 87 10.87 -5.42 -2.64
C ILE A 87 10.56 -6.92 -2.78
N VAL A 88 10.04 -7.34 -3.95
CA VAL A 88 9.68 -8.75 -4.18
C VAL A 88 10.92 -9.65 -4.23
N SER A 89 12.02 -9.21 -4.84
CA SER A 89 13.24 -10.02 -4.97
C SER A 89 14.01 -10.19 -3.66
N GLU A 90 13.91 -9.22 -2.75
CA GLU A 90 14.68 -9.20 -1.50
C GLU A 90 13.84 -9.63 -0.28
N ALA A 91 12.52 -9.75 -0.42
CA ALA A 91 11.63 -10.12 0.68
C ALA A 91 11.97 -11.52 1.24
N PRO A 92 12.36 -11.63 2.53
CA PRO A 92 12.49 -12.91 3.22
C PRO A 92 11.13 -13.43 3.67
N LEU A 93 11.03 -14.73 3.98
CA LEU A 93 9.77 -15.35 4.42
C LEU A 93 9.15 -14.67 5.66
N LYS A 94 9.98 -14.12 6.56
CA LYS A 94 9.53 -13.36 7.74
C LYS A 94 8.78 -12.06 7.40
N ASP A 95 8.92 -11.57 6.18
CA ASP A 95 8.27 -10.36 5.70
C ASP A 95 6.92 -10.66 5.03
N SER A 96 6.53 -11.94 4.94
CA SER A 96 5.20 -12.32 4.47
C SER A 96 4.10 -11.68 5.35
N GLY A 97 3.16 -11.00 4.69
CA GLY A 97 2.06 -10.27 5.31
C GLY A 97 2.37 -8.82 5.68
N LYS A 98 3.53 -8.29 5.29
CA LYS A 98 3.84 -6.86 5.38
C LYS A 98 3.25 -6.07 4.22
N PHE A 99 3.08 -4.77 4.45
CA PHE A 99 2.69 -3.80 3.45
C PHE A 99 3.83 -2.81 3.23
N PHE A 100 4.43 -2.80 2.04
CA PHE A 100 5.61 -2.00 1.73
C PHE A 100 5.28 -0.71 0.97
N ASP A 101 6.04 0.34 1.23
CA ASP A 101 6.04 1.56 0.43
C ASP A 101 7.23 1.55 -0.54
N ALA A 102 6.94 1.69 -1.83
CA ALA A 102 7.94 1.76 -2.89
C ALA A 102 8.39 3.21 -3.19
N ASP A 103 7.76 4.22 -2.57
CA ASP A 103 8.13 5.62 -2.72
C ASP A 103 9.47 5.91 -2.02
N PRO A 104 10.53 6.27 -2.76
CA PRO A 104 11.85 6.52 -2.17
C PRO A 104 11.90 7.83 -1.35
N THR A 105 10.86 8.67 -1.43
CA THR A 105 10.79 9.96 -0.71
C THR A 105 10.22 9.81 0.70
N THR A 106 9.65 8.65 1.04
CA THR A 106 9.09 8.41 2.37
C THR A 106 10.15 7.82 3.29
N SER A 107 10.11 8.21 4.57
CA SER A 107 11.07 7.73 5.59
C SER A 107 10.73 6.34 6.13
N THR A 108 9.65 5.73 5.65
CA THR A 108 9.08 4.50 6.21
C THR A 108 8.88 3.48 5.10
N THR A 109 9.58 2.36 5.19
CA THR A 109 9.53 1.29 4.20
C THR A 109 8.31 0.36 4.40
N GLU A 110 7.76 0.27 5.61
CA GLU A 110 6.59 -0.56 5.93
C GLU A 110 5.40 0.30 6.39
N LEU A 111 4.27 0.18 5.70
CA LEU A 111 3.04 0.91 5.97
C LEU A 111 2.17 0.18 7.00
N PRO A 112 1.41 0.93 7.84
CA PRO A 112 0.36 0.35 8.66
C PRO A 112 -0.82 -0.12 7.80
N TRP A 113 -1.58 -1.08 8.33
CA TRP A 113 -2.87 -1.52 7.75
C TRP A 113 -4.00 -0.58 8.15
#